data_AF-O74883-F1
#
_entry.id   AF-O74883-F1
#
_cell.length_a   1.000
_cell.length_b   1.000
_cell.length_c   1.000
_cell.angle_alpha   90.00
_cell.angle_beta   90.00
_cell.angle_gamma   90.00
#
_symmetry.space_group_name_H-M   'P 1'
#
loop_
_entity.id
_entity.type
_entity.pdbx_description
1 polymer ?
#
loop_
_entity_poly.entity_id
_entity_poly.type
_entity_poly.pdbx_seq_one_letter_code
_entity_poly.pdbx_strand_id
1 'polypeptide(L)'
;MSFSEDQAMEEAKLRNDETEEQDPVVRTYPVFFSPGLRNNLLLNQFPLRPKNRTYSDANGEAPIDVRVKPKTGWMEVDVPIPTTKYYNEDKAMKYGNGKKPIQTQTLSGRLQKPRTNLMVGLIRDGQFHIVPLRGLTQLRPSMKHVNEYTQKLKAAAGPSNSSSGTSTPRGPIRAVQVTAKQNTEAPKVSTTHIVRATEEEEWVELDCRPERESESILKQLECPIEHQPNECAAVDEDYSFI
;
A
#
# COMPACT_ATOMS: atom_id res chain seq x y z
N MET A 1 31.15 -9.01 -60.81
CA MET A 1 30.13 -8.08 -60.28
C MET A 1 30.28 -8.00 -58.75
N SER A 2 31.48 -7.72 -58.23
CA SER A 2 31.78 -7.77 -56.79
C SER A 2 31.95 -6.40 -56.13
N PHE A 3 31.70 -5.31 -56.85
CA PHE A 3 31.87 -3.94 -56.33
C PHE A 3 30.63 -3.38 -55.62
N SER A 4 29.47 -4.06 -55.71
CA SER A 4 28.19 -3.57 -55.18
C SER A 4 27.91 -3.98 -53.73
N GLU A 5 28.48 -5.10 -53.26
CA GLU A 5 28.27 -5.57 -51.89
C GLU A 5 29.11 -4.79 -50.86
N ASP A 6 30.33 -4.39 -51.23
CA ASP A 6 31.20 -3.58 -50.37
C ASP A 6 30.64 -2.16 -50.18
N GLN A 7 30.08 -1.54 -51.21
CA GLN A 7 29.43 -0.22 -51.09
C GLN A 7 28.16 -0.27 -50.22
N ALA A 8 27.39 -1.37 -50.29
CA ALA A 8 26.22 -1.55 -49.43
C ALA A 8 26.60 -1.81 -47.96
N MET A 9 27.71 -2.49 -47.70
CA MET A 9 28.25 -2.69 -46.34
C MET A 9 28.85 -1.42 -45.76
N GLU A 10 29.52 -0.60 -46.57
CA GLU A 10 30.06 0.70 -46.17
C GLU A 10 28.93 1.69 -45.84
N GLU A 11 27.89 1.78 -46.68
CA GLU A 11 26.70 2.61 -46.42
C GLU A 11 25.89 2.13 -45.21
N ALA A 12 25.84 0.82 -44.95
CA ALA A 12 25.19 0.27 -43.76
C ALA A 12 25.99 0.55 -42.47
N LYS A 13 27.33 0.57 -42.53
CA LYS A 13 28.19 0.99 -41.41
C LYS A 13 28.07 2.49 -41.14
N LEU A 14 28.12 3.33 -42.18
CA LEU A 14 27.97 4.79 -42.06
C LEU A 14 26.59 5.18 -41.52
N ARG A 15 25.52 4.48 -41.90
CA ARG A 15 24.17 4.72 -41.34
C ARG A 15 24.02 4.35 -39.87
N ASN A 16 24.84 3.44 -39.35
CA ASN A 16 24.73 3.02 -37.96
C ASN A 16 25.50 3.96 -37.02
N ASP A 17 26.64 4.52 -37.47
CA ASP A 17 27.43 5.49 -36.71
C ASP A 17 26.73 6.86 -36.57
N GLU A 18 26.03 7.34 -37.61
CA GLU A 18 25.34 8.65 -37.54
C GLU A 18 24.11 8.69 -36.59
N THR A 19 23.61 7.52 -36.18
CA THR A 19 22.48 7.44 -35.23
C THR A 19 22.90 7.33 -33.77
N GLU A 20 24.12 6.87 -33.47
CA GLU A 20 24.57 6.78 -32.07
C GLU A 20 25.11 8.12 -31.52
N GLU A 21 25.52 9.06 -32.38
CA GLU A 21 26.01 10.39 -31.96
C GLU A 21 24.90 11.39 -31.53
N GLN A 22 23.61 11.01 -31.59
CA GLN A 22 22.50 11.98 -31.45
C GLN A 22 21.94 12.22 -30.04
N ASP A 23 22.42 11.54 -28.99
CA ASP A 23 21.97 11.82 -27.60
C ASP A 23 23.16 12.01 -26.64
N PRO A 24 23.78 13.21 -26.61
CA PRO A 24 24.90 13.48 -25.74
C PRO A 24 24.47 13.52 -24.27
N VAL A 25 25.24 12.86 -23.40
CA VAL A 25 25.04 12.89 -21.95
C VAL A 25 25.07 14.34 -21.44
N VAL A 26 23.91 14.84 -21.00
CA VAL A 26 23.78 16.22 -20.48
C VAL A 26 24.28 16.32 -19.03
N ARG A 27 24.08 15.26 -18.23
CA ARG A 27 24.47 15.22 -16.80
C ARG A 27 24.74 13.79 -16.32
N THR A 28 25.72 13.67 -15.43
CA THR A 28 26.06 12.43 -14.72
C THR A 28 25.77 12.61 -13.23
N TYR A 29 25.01 11.68 -12.65
CA TYR A 29 24.67 11.69 -11.23
C TYR A 29 25.31 10.46 -10.53
N PRO A 30 26.02 10.64 -9.41
CA PRO A 30 26.40 9.53 -8.56
C PRO A 30 25.14 8.91 -7.93
N VAL A 31 25.07 7.58 -7.95
CA VAL A 31 23.95 6.80 -7.41
C VAL A 31 24.35 6.19 -6.08
N PHE A 32 23.56 6.43 -5.04
CA PHE A 32 23.78 5.90 -3.70
C PHE A 32 22.63 5.00 -3.28
N PHE A 33 22.96 3.83 -2.73
CA PHE A 33 21.97 2.94 -2.13
C PHE A 33 21.83 3.25 -0.64
N SER A 34 20.68 3.77 -0.24
CA SER A 34 20.46 4.28 1.11
C SER A 34 19.82 3.22 2.02
N PRO A 35 20.51 2.72 3.06
CA PRO A 35 20.02 1.60 3.87
C PRO A 35 18.96 2.01 4.92
N GLY A 36 18.92 3.29 5.31
CA GLY A 36 18.17 3.78 6.48
C GLY A 36 16.68 3.38 6.53
N LEU A 37 16.04 3.29 5.37
CA LEU A 37 14.61 2.98 5.25
C LEU A 37 14.30 1.68 4.48
N ARG A 38 15.32 0.84 4.21
CA ARG A 38 15.24 -0.37 3.35
C ARG A 38 14.08 -1.32 3.70
N ASN A 39 13.71 -1.40 4.97
CA ASN A 39 12.62 -2.27 5.45
C ASN A 39 11.40 -1.52 5.99
N ASN A 40 11.36 -0.20 5.88
CA ASN A 40 10.35 0.64 6.52
C ASN A 40 9.56 1.49 5.52
N LEU A 41 9.95 1.50 4.24
CA LEU A 41 9.29 2.29 3.20
C LEU A 41 8.20 1.49 2.48
N LEU A 42 6.98 2.02 2.49
CA LEU A 42 5.81 1.46 1.83
C LEU A 42 5.27 2.43 0.78
N LEU A 43 4.82 1.90 -0.36
CA LEU A 43 4.10 2.67 -1.37
C LEU A 43 2.59 2.45 -1.26
N ASN A 44 1.88 3.43 -0.72
CA ASN A 44 0.42 3.40 -0.63
C ASN A 44 -0.20 4.08 -1.86
N GLN A 45 -0.95 3.32 -2.66
CA GLN A 45 -1.61 3.81 -3.86
C GLN A 45 -3.11 3.99 -3.62
N PHE A 46 -3.69 5.01 -4.26
CA PHE A 46 -5.12 5.34 -4.16
C PHE A 46 -5.79 5.34 -5.55
N PRO A 47 -6.10 4.17 -6.14
CA PRO A 47 -6.55 4.07 -7.53
C PRO A 47 -7.84 4.84 -7.86
N LEU A 48 -8.69 5.09 -6.86
CA LEU A 48 -9.98 5.77 -7.01
C LEU A 48 -9.91 7.27 -6.73
N ARG A 49 -8.71 7.81 -6.49
CA ARG A 49 -8.48 9.20 -6.13
C ARG A 49 -7.71 9.92 -7.25
N PRO A 50 -8.23 11.02 -7.82
CA PRO A 50 -7.51 11.75 -8.86
C PRO A 50 -6.32 12.52 -8.29
N LYS A 51 -5.29 12.75 -9.11
CA LYS A 51 -4.03 13.40 -8.68
C LYS A 51 -4.23 14.82 -8.12
N ASN A 52 -5.23 15.55 -8.60
CA ASN A 52 -5.50 16.93 -8.20
C ASN A 52 -6.28 17.05 -6.88
N ARG A 53 -6.68 15.93 -6.26
CA ARG A 53 -7.38 15.91 -4.98
C ARG A 53 -6.68 14.93 -4.04
N THR A 54 -5.51 15.29 -3.55
CA THR A 54 -4.73 14.44 -2.64
C THR A 54 -5.40 14.31 -1.26
N TYR A 55 -5.02 13.31 -0.49
CA TYR A 55 -5.36 13.20 0.93
C TYR A 55 -4.35 14.04 1.71
N SER A 56 -4.74 15.27 2.05
CA SER A 56 -3.86 16.28 2.66
C SER A 56 -4.63 17.20 3.58
N ASP A 57 -3.90 17.90 4.45
CA ASP A 57 -4.46 18.88 5.38
C ASP A 57 -5.19 20.00 4.63
N ALA A 58 -4.69 20.41 3.47
CA ALA A 58 -5.28 21.46 2.63
C ALA A 58 -6.70 21.12 2.16
N ASN A 59 -7.00 19.83 1.96
CA ASN A 59 -8.34 19.38 1.56
C ASN A 59 -9.21 19.00 2.77
N GLY A 60 -8.69 19.08 4.00
CA GLY A 60 -9.37 18.57 5.21
C GLY A 60 -9.56 17.06 5.19
N GLU A 61 -8.73 16.34 4.41
CA GLU A 61 -8.83 14.91 4.15
C GLU A 61 -7.47 14.23 4.42
N ALA A 62 -6.71 14.73 5.42
CA ALA A 62 -5.48 14.09 5.86
C ALA A 62 -5.78 12.81 6.66
N PRO A 63 -4.99 11.74 6.50
CA PRO A 63 -5.08 10.56 7.36
C PRO A 63 -5.03 10.93 8.86
N ILE A 64 -5.95 10.39 9.65
CA ILE A 64 -6.04 10.66 11.10
C ILE A 64 -5.74 9.44 11.96
N ASP A 65 -6.00 8.24 11.46
CA ASP A 65 -5.74 6.99 12.14
C ASP A 65 -5.26 5.96 11.12
N VAL A 66 -4.25 5.19 11.51
CA VAL A 66 -3.63 4.17 10.68
C VAL A 66 -3.42 2.93 11.52
N ARG A 67 -3.84 1.79 11.01
CA ARG A 67 -3.71 0.51 11.69
C ARG A 67 -3.33 -0.59 10.73
N VAL A 68 -2.55 -1.53 11.21
CA VAL A 68 -2.02 -2.63 10.40
C VAL A 68 -2.19 -3.98 11.10
N LYS A 69 -2.31 -5.03 10.29
CA LYS A 69 -2.20 -6.42 10.70
C LYS A 69 -0.87 -6.97 10.17
N PRO A 70 0.19 -7.04 11.00
CA PRO A 70 1.55 -7.26 10.52
C PRO A 70 1.77 -8.61 9.82
N LYS A 71 1.05 -9.67 10.22
CA LYS A 71 1.19 -11.03 9.65
C LYS A 71 0.41 -11.18 8.35
N THR A 72 -0.87 -10.77 8.33
CA THR A 72 -1.71 -10.87 7.12
C THR A 72 -1.47 -9.75 6.11
N GLY A 73 -0.88 -8.64 6.57
CA GLY A 73 -0.49 -7.49 5.77
C GLY A 73 -1.64 -6.51 5.51
N TRP A 74 -2.76 -6.61 6.21
CA TRP A 74 -3.84 -5.63 6.04
C TRP A 74 -3.44 -4.28 6.62
N MET A 75 -3.84 -3.22 5.94
CA MET A 75 -3.67 -1.85 6.37
C MET A 75 -5.02 -1.14 6.24
N GLU A 76 -5.35 -0.34 7.25
CA GLU A 76 -6.46 0.57 7.24
C GLU A 76 -6.00 1.97 7.56
N VAL A 77 -6.55 2.93 6.82
CA VAL A 77 -6.29 4.35 6.98
C VAL A 77 -7.64 5.04 7.05
N ASP A 78 -7.93 5.69 8.16
CA ASP A 78 -9.13 6.50 8.30
C ASP A 78 -8.83 7.93 7.87
N VAL A 79 -9.70 8.45 7.00
CA VAL A 79 -9.62 9.79 6.45
C VAL A 79 -10.91 10.55 6.79
N PRO A 80 -10.85 11.81 7.24
CA PRO A 80 -12.04 12.62 7.49
C PRO A 80 -12.87 12.84 6.22
N ILE A 81 -14.19 12.90 6.38
CA ILE A 81 -15.13 13.28 5.33
C ILE A 81 -15.48 14.76 5.53
N PRO A 82 -15.22 15.66 4.56
CA PRO A 82 -15.63 17.05 4.65
C PRO A 82 -17.16 17.16 4.79
N THR A 83 -17.63 17.69 5.92
CA THR A 83 -19.08 17.79 6.23
C THR A 83 -19.72 19.08 5.73
N THR A 84 -18.93 20.05 5.28
CA THR A 84 -19.42 21.39 4.90
C THR A 84 -20.24 21.39 3.61
N LYS A 85 -19.95 20.47 2.67
CA LYS A 85 -20.63 20.35 1.38
C LYS A 85 -20.80 18.88 1.00
N TYR A 86 -21.92 18.56 0.35
CA TYR A 86 -22.25 17.22 -0.15
C TYR A 86 -22.34 16.12 0.91
N TYR A 87 -22.59 16.49 2.16
CA TYR A 87 -22.75 15.58 3.27
C TYR A 87 -24.20 15.58 3.76
N ASN A 88 -24.79 14.40 3.91
CA ASN A 88 -26.14 14.23 4.43
C ASN A 88 -26.06 13.61 5.83
N GLU A 89 -26.36 14.42 6.84
CA GLU A 89 -26.26 14.04 8.25
C GLU A 89 -27.22 12.89 8.61
N ASP A 90 -28.45 12.89 8.09
CA ASP A 90 -29.43 11.84 8.38
C ASP A 90 -28.96 10.45 7.92
N LYS A 91 -28.40 10.36 6.71
CA LYS A 91 -27.80 9.13 6.19
C LYS A 91 -26.56 8.75 6.98
N ALA A 92 -25.71 9.72 7.32
CA ALA A 92 -24.52 9.45 8.11
C ALA A 92 -24.87 8.94 9.52
N MET A 93 -25.94 9.45 10.13
CA MET A 93 -26.50 8.96 11.40
C MET A 93 -27.05 7.53 11.26
N LYS A 94 -27.80 7.27 10.18
CA LYS A 94 -28.40 5.95 9.90
C LYS A 94 -27.35 4.85 9.78
N TYR A 95 -26.30 5.10 9.01
CA TYR A 95 -25.24 4.10 8.79
C TYR A 95 -24.17 4.11 9.89
N GLY A 96 -24.13 5.15 10.71
CA GLY A 96 -23.26 5.22 11.87
C GLY A 96 -23.68 4.26 12.98
N ASN A 97 -23.15 4.49 14.17
CA ASN A 97 -23.47 3.68 15.35
C ASN A 97 -24.79 4.12 16.04
N GLY A 98 -25.68 4.81 15.33
CA GLY A 98 -26.93 5.39 15.83
C GLY A 98 -26.75 6.57 16.79
N LYS A 99 -25.58 6.70 17.43
CA LYS A 99 -25.23 7.79 18.36
C LYS A 99 -24.35 8.87 17.73
N LYS A 100 -23.59 8.53 16.69
CA LYS A 100 -22.64 9.43 16.02
C LYS A 100 -22.73 9.23 14.51
N PRO A 101 -22.71 10.31 13.73
CA PRO A 101 -22.74 10.21 12.28
C PRO A 101 -21.38 9.72 11.76
N ILE A 102 -21.36 9.06 10.62
CA ILE A 102 -20.11 8.67 9.95
C ILE A 102 -19.41 9.92 9.43
N GLN A 103 -18.32 10.31 10.09
CA GLN A 103 -17.48 11.44 9.67
C GLN A 103 -16.12 11.02 9.13
N THR A 104 -15.85 9.71 9.07
CA THR A 104 -14.59 9.15 8.61
C THR A 104 -14.84 8.08 7.55
N GLN A 105 -13.98 8.04 6.54
CA GLN A 105 -13.93 7.00 5.53
C GLN A 105 -12.69 6.14 5.77
N THR A 106 -12.91 4.84 6.00
CA THR A 106 -11.82 3.87 6.09
C THR A 106 -11.41 3.43 4.70
N LEU A 107 -10.14 3.64 4.37
CA LEU A 107 -9.48 3.06 3.22
C LEU A 107 -8.76 1.78 3.67
N SER A 108 -8.96 0.67 2.97
CA SER A 108 -8.37 -0.62 3.31
C SER A 108 -7.63 -1.21 2.11
N GLY A 109 -6.53 -1.88 2.39
CA GLY A 109 -5.72 -2.56 1.39
C GLY A 109 -4.83 -3.61 2.03
N ARG A 110 -4.31 -4.52 1.21
CA ARG A 110 -3.36 -5.53 1.64
C ARG A 110 -1.99 -5.21 1.09
N LEU A 111 -0.97 -5.33 1.93
CA LEU A 111 0.43 -5.23 1.56
C LEU A 111 0.80 -6.36 0.60
N GLN A 112 1.25 -5.96 -0.57
CA GLN A 112 1.74 -6.84 -1.62
C GLN A 112 3.25 -6.68 -1.71
N LYS A 113 3.95 -7.82 -1.73
CA LYS A 113 5.37 -7.82 -2.07
C LYS A 113 5.51 -7.40 -3.54
N PRO A 114 6.44 -6.49 -3.87
CA PRO A 114 6.71 -6.11 -5.24
C PRO A 114 7.10 -7.35 -6.06
N ARG A 115 6.61 -7.48 -7.30
CA ARG A 115 7.05 -8.53 -8.23
C ARG A 115 8.44 -8.26 -8.81
N THR A 116 8.83 -6.98 -8.80
CA THR A 116 10.11 -6.47 -9.27
C THR A 116 10.77 -5.68 -8.13
N ASN A 117 12.07 -5.45 -8.21
CA ASN A 117 12.79 -4.65 -7.22
C ASN A 117 12.44 -3.15 -7.37
N LEU A 118 11.28 -2.77 -6.84
CA LEU A 118 10.85 -1.37 -6.84
C LEU A 118 11.62 -0.59 -5.79
N MET A 119 12.07 0.60 -6.18
CA MET A 119 12.81 1.53 -5.33
C MET A 119 12.24 2.93 -5.48
N VAL A 120 12.37 3.74 -4.43
CA VAL A 120 12.10 5.18 -4.47
C VAL A 120 13.44 5.89 -4.65
N GLY A 121 13.47 6.81 -5.61
CA GLY A 121 14.64 7.64 -5.91
C GLY A 121 14.43 9.08 -5.47
N LEU A 122 15.43 9.67 -4.82
CA LEU A 122 15.50 11.08 -4.44
C LEU A 122 16.71 11.72 -5.13
N ILE A 123 16.47 12.74 -5.94
CA ILE A 123 17.55 13.56 -6.50
C ILE A 123 17.70 14.81 -5.64
N ARG A 124 18.86 14.99 -5.04
CA ARG A 124 19.18 16.15 -4.21
C ARG A 124 20.66 16.50 -4.32
N ASP A 125 20.97 17.79 -4.42
CA ASP A 125 22.35 18.32 -4.44
C ASP A 125 23.27 17.62 -5.46
N GLY A 126 22.72 17.27 -6.63
CA GLY A 126 23.48 16.61 -7.69
C GLY A 126 23.73 15.12 -7.46
N GLN A 127 23.08 14.50 -6.47
CA GLN A 127 23.19 13.08 -6.15
C GLN A 127 21.85 12.37 -6.33
N PHE A 128 21.88 11.08 -6.68
CA PHE A 128 20.68 10.24 -6.79
C PHE A 128 20.70 9.14 -5.72
N HIS A 129 19.80 9.25 -4.74
CA HIS A 129 19.68 8.31 -3.64
C HIS A 129 18.53 7.36 -3.93
N ILE A 130 18.75 6.05 -3.83
CA ILE A 130 17.73 5.02 -4.05
C ILE A 130 17.50 4.19 -2.78
N VAL A 131 16.23 3.93 -2.48
CA VAL A 131 15.79 3.14 -1.32
C VAL A 131 14.81 2.07 -1.79
N PRO A 132 15.03 0.79 -1.49
CA PRO A 132 14.10 -0.27 -1.87
C PRO A 132 12.78 -0.16 -1.10
N LEU A 133 11.69 -0.47 -1.79
CA LEU A 133 10.36 -0.55 -1.17
C LEU A 133 10.17 -1.90 -0.51
N ARG A 134 9.74 -1.91 0.76
CA ARG A 134 9.30 -3.13 1.46
C ARG A 134 8.09 -3.74 0.76
N GLY A 135 7.20 -2.90 0.25
CA GLY A 135 6.03 -3.32 -0.49
C GLY A 135 5.09 -2.18 -0.80
N LEU A 136 3.98 -2.56 -1.42
CA LEU A 136 2.97 -1.63 -1.88
C LEU A 136 1.58 -2.05 -1.40
N THR A 137 0.73 -1.08 -1.13
CA THR A 137 -0.68 -1.31 -0.83
C THR A 137 -1.52 -0.56 -1.87
N GLN A 138 -2.67 -1.14 -2.22
CA GLN A 138 -3.70 -0.43 -2.96
C GLN A 138 -4.88 -0.20 -2.03
N LEU A 139 -4.98 1.01 -1.49
CA LEU A 139 -6.00 1.41 -0.55
C LEU A 139 -7.30 1.76 -1.30
N ARG A 140 -8.39 1.09 -0.91
CA ARG A 140 -9.74 1.28 -1.48
C ARG A 140 -10.74 1.59 -0.37
N PRO A 141 -11.79 2.38 -0.62
CA PRO A 141 -12.85 2.61 0.35
C PRO A 141 -13.49 1.31 0.82
N SER A 142 -13.62 1.18 2.13
CA SER A 142 -14.28 0.06 2.79
C SER A 142 -15.74 0.40 3.10
N MET A 143 -16.63 -0.57 2.95
CA MET A 143 -18.06 -0.45 3.22
C MET A 143 -18.49 -1.18 4.51
N LYS A 144 -17.56 -1.37 5.47
CA LYS A 144 -17.81 -2.04 6.75
C LYS A 144 -19.06 -1.54 7.48
N HIS A 145 -19.27 -0.23 7.48
CA HIS A 145 -20.43 0.41 8.11
C HIS A 145 -21.77 -0.10 7.56
N VAL A 146 -21.86 -0.44 6.27
CA VAL A 146 -23.07 -1.03 5.67
C VAL A 146 -23.29 -2.46 6.15
N ASN A 147 -22.22 -3.23 6.26
CA ASN A 147 -22.29 -4.61 6.77
C ASN A 147 -22.72 -4.62 8.23
N GLU A 148 -22.13 -3.75 9.06
CA GLU A 148 -22.50 -3.58 10.46
C GLU A 148 -23.96 -3.13 10.61
N TYR A 149 -24.40 -2.16 9.81
CA TYR A 149 -25.79 -1.72 9.79
C TYR A 149 -26.75 -2.89 9.45
N THR A 150 -26.43 -3.65 8.39
CA THR A 150 -27.24 -4.80 7.97
C THR A 150 -27.28 -5.89 9.04
N GLN A 151 -26.15 -6.15 9.72
CA GLN A 151 -26.08 -7.10 10.82
C GLN A 151 -26.93 -6.65 12.01
N LYS A 152 -26.87 -5.37 12.38
CA LYS A 152 -27.71 -4.79 13.44
C LYS A 152 -29.21 -4.94 13.12
N LEU A 153 -29.62 -4.71 11.87
CA LEU A 153 -31.01 -4.93 11.44
C LEU A 153 -31.43 -6.39 11.58
N LYS A 154 -30.58 -7.34 11.13
CA LYS A 154 -30.87 -8.78 11.28
C LYS A 154 -30.95 -9.20 12.75
N ALA A 155 -30.07 -8.69 13.59
CA ALA A 155 -30.09 -8.96 15.03
C ALA A 155 -31.35 -8.42 15.72
N ALA A 156 -31.85 -7.26 15.28
CA ALA A 156 -33.09 -6.66 15.80
C ALA A 156 -34.36 -7.39 15.33
N ALA A 157 -34.33 -8.00 14.14
CA ALA A 157 -35.46 -8.75 13.57
C ALA A 157 -35.49 -10.24 13.96
N GLY A 158 -34.42 -10.75 14.58
CA GLY A 158 -34.36 -12.13 15.08
C GLY A 158 -35.35 -12.36 16.23
N PRO A 159 -35.85 -13.60 16.42
CA PRO A 159 -36.78 -13.89 17.50
C PRO A 159 -36.14 -13.54 18.84
N SER A 160 -36.78 -12.64 19.59
CA SER A 160 -36.44 -12.37 20.99
C SER A 160 -36.74 -13.61 21.79
N ASN A 161 -35.80 -14.55 21.85
CA ASN A 161 -35.93 -15.69 22.74
C ASN A 161 -35.70 -15.19 24.17
N SER A 162 -36.77 -14.65 24.75
CA SER A 162 -36.88 -14.25 26.15
C SER A 162 -36.93 -15.51 27.02
N SER A 163 -35.80 -16.21 27.11
CA SER A 163 -35.54 -17.12 28.22
C SER A 163 -34.78 -16.32 29.28
N SER A 164 -35.51 -15.89 30.30
CA SER A 164 -34.96 -15.43 31.58
C SER A 164 -34.02 -16.51 32.13
N GLY A 165 -32.72 -16.31 31.98
CA GLY A 165 -31.70 -17.22 32.47
C GLY A 165 -30.42 -16.44 32.72
N THR A 166 -30.19 -16.12 33.99
CA THR A 166 -28.97 -15.53 34.55
C THR A 166 -27.71 -16.22 33.97
N SER A 167 -26.96 -15.55 33.11
CA SER A 167 -25.54 -15.87 32.87
C SER A 167 -24.81 -14.72 32.16
N THR A 168 -23.53 -14.62 32.53
CA THR A 168 -22.50 -13.60 32.26
C THR A 168 -22.34 -13.14 30.80
N PRO A 169 -21.71 -11.98 30.55
CA PRO A 169 -21.55 -11.43 29.20
C PRO A 169 -20.55 -12.29 28.42
N ARG A 170 -21.06 -13.27 27.66
CA ARG A 170 -20.26 -13.98 26.67
C ARG A 170 -20.12 -13.09 25.45
N GLY A 171 -18.87 -12.86 25.07
CA GLY A 171 -18.46 -12.13 23.87
C GLY A 171 -19.10 -12.69 22.58
N PRO A 172 -18.90 -12.00 21.44
CA PRO A 172 -19.68 -12.23 20.23
C PRO A 172 -19.56 -13.69 19.79
N ILE A 173 -20.70 -14.37 19.77
CA ILE A 173 -20.86 -15.75 19.33
C ILE A 173 -20.49 -15.82 17.85
N ARG A 174 -19.22 -16.17 17.56
CA ARG A 174 -18.79 -16.58 16.23
C ARG A 174 -19.36 -17.98 15.99
N ALA A 175 -20.41 -18.07 15.18
CA ALA A 175 -20.93 -19.34 14.70
C ALA A 175 -19.87 -20.01 13.79
N VAL A 176 -19.11 -20.94 14.37
CA VAL A 176 -18.25 -21.84 13.60
C VAL A 176 -19.17 -22.91 12.99
N GLN A 177 -19.58 -22.71 11.74
CA GLN A 177 -20.19 -23.79 10.96
C GLN A 177 -19.08 -24.80 10.62
N VAL A 178 -18.87 -25.79 11.50
CA VAL A 178 -18.01 -26.94 11.22
C VAL A 178 -18.77 -27.88 10.32
N THR A 179 -18.77 -27.64 9.01
CA THR A 179 -19.16 -28.67 8.06
C THR A 179 -17.96 -29.58 7.85
N ALA A 180 -17.90 -30.67 8.61
CA ALA A 180 -16.98 -31.76 8.34
C ALA A 180 -17.34 -32.36 6.96
N LYS A 181 -16.53 -32.09 5.94
CA LYS A 181 -16.61 -32.80 4.67
C LYS A 181 -15.41 -33.73 4.53
N GLN A 182 -15.70 -35.01 4.67
CA GLN A 182 -14.94 -36.07 4.02
C GLN A 182 -15.01 -35.85 2.50
N ASN A 183 -13.90 -35.52 1.85
CA ASN A 183 -13.55 -36.20 0.59
C ASN A 183 -12.10 -35.90 0.17
N THR A 184 -11.45 -36.97 -0.26
CA THR A 184 -10.12 -37.06 -0.85
C THR A 184 -10.17 -36.61 -2.31
N GLU A 185 -9.89 -35.34 -2.59
CA GLU A 185 -9.50 -34.84 -3.90
C GLU A 185 -8.92 -33.44 -3.69
N ALA A 186 -7.78 -33.15 -4.34
CA ALA A 186 -6.84 -32.04 -4.13
C ALA A 186 -7.38 -30.81 -3.34
N PRO A 187 -6.64 -30.29 -2.34
CA PRO A 187 -7.11 -29.18 -1.53
C PRO A 187 -7.29 -27.95 -2.41
N LYS A 188 -8.54 -27.68 -2.82
CA LYS A 188 -8.95 -26.39 -3.35
C LYS A 188 -8.59 -25.39 -2.27
N VAL A 189 -7.56 -24.56 -2.52
CA VAL A 189 -6.99 -23.62 -1.56
C VAL A 189 -8.12 -22.83 -0.92
N SER A 190 -8.54 -23.28 0.26
CA SER A 190 -9.74 -22.77 0.89
C SER A 190 -9.40 -21.41 1.48
N THR A 191 -10.01 -20.37 0.94
CA THR A 191 -9.83 -18.99 1.41
C THR A 191 -10.29 -18.81 2.86
N THR A 192 -11.07 -19.75 3.41
CA THR A 192 -11.52 -19.76 4.81
C THR A 192 -10.38 -19.64 5.81
N HIS A 193 -9.24 -20.31 5.60
CA HIS A 193 -8.09 -20.21 6.50
C HIS A 193 -7.48 -18.80 6.49
N ILE A 194 -7.42 -18.15 5.33
CA ILE A 194 -6.88 -16.80 5.19
C ILE A 194 -7.83 -15.78 5.83
N VAL A 195 -9.14 -15.93 5.61
CA VAL A 195 -10.17 -15.08 6.23
C VAL A 195 -10.11 -15.22 7.75
N ARG A 196 -10.08 -16.46 8.26
CA ARG A 196 -10.01 -16.73 9.70
C ARG A 196 -8.74 -16.15 10.33
N ALA A 197 -7.57 -16.38 9.73
CA ALA A 197 -6.31 -15.80 10.22
C ALA A 197 -6.35 -14.27 10.23
N THR A 198 -6.96 -13.65 9.21
CA THR A 198 -7.16 -12.21 9.15
C THR A 198 -8.10 -11.72 10.24
N GLU A 199 -9.19 -12.42 10.54
CA GLU A 199 -10.16 -12.04 11.56
C GLU A 199 -9.69 -12.28 13.01
N GLU A 200 -8.75 -13.21 13.21
CA GLU A 200 -8.16 -13.53 14.51
C GLU A 200 -6.95 -12.65 14.83
N GLU A 201 -6.29 -12.07 13.82
CA GLU A 201 -5.17 -11.16 14.05
C GLU A 201 -5.64 -9.80 14.57
N GLU A 202 -5.05 -9.34 15.66
CA GLU A 202 -5.32 -8.04 16.25
C GLU A 202 -4.70 -6.90 15.43
N TRP A 203 -5.36 -5.74 15.46
CA TRP A 203 -4.85 -4.53 14.84
C TRP A 203 -3.74 -3.92 15.69
N VAL A 204 -2.69 -3.46 15.03
CA VAL A 204 -1.64 -2.63 15.61
C VAL A 204 -1.81 -1.21 15.08
N GLU A 205 -2.10 -0.27 15.98
CA GLU A 205 -2.20 1.15 15.65
C GLU A 205 -0.80 1.73 15.37
N LEU A 206 -0.73 2.62 14.39
CA LEU A 206 0.48 3.33 14.00
C LEU A 206 0.30 4.82 14.27
N ASP A 207 1.35 5.46 14.78
CA ASP A 207 1.42 6.90 14.96
C ASP A 207 1.39 7.61 13.60
N CYS A 208 0.30 8.32 13.31
CA CYS A 208 0.14 9.07 12.07
C CYS A 208 0.56 10.53 12.29
N ARG A 209 1.71 10.91 11.72
CA ARG A 209 2.25 12.26 11.83
C ARG A 209 1.84 13.14 10.65
N PRO A 210 1.63 14.45 10.86
CA PRO A 210 1.27 15.37 9.80
C PRO A 210 2.39 15.51 8.77
N GLU A 211 2.01 15.87 7.53
CA GLU A 211 2.94 16.04 6.41
C GLU A 211 4.07 17.03 6.72
N ARG A 212 3.80 18.06 7.52
CA ARG A 212 4.78 19.07 7.96
C ARG A 212 6.00 18.47 8.67
N GLU A 213 5.87 17.30 9.28
CA GLU A 213 6.96 16.62 10.00
C GLU A 213 7.74 15.64 9.10
N SER A 214 7.32 15.46 7.84
CA SER A 214 7.94 14.51 6.91
C SER A 214 9.37 14.87 6.55
N GLU A 215 9.78 16.14 6.64
CA GLU A 215 11.14 16.58 6.31
C GLU A 215 12.23 15.82 7.08
N SER A 216 11.96 15.48 8.34
CA SER A 216 12.88 14.70 9.17
C SER A 216 13.08 13.28 8.63
N ILE A 217 12.04 12.68 8.06
CA ILE A 217 12.06 11.35 7.46
C ILE A 217 12.67 11.41 6.06
N LEU A 218 12.43 12.48 5.30
CA LEU A 218 13.02 12.67 3.97
C LEU A 218 14.55 12.69 4.02
N LYS A 219 15.15 13.27 5.07
CA LYS A 219 16.61 13.20 5.28
C LYS A 219 17.13 11.77 5.45
N GLN A 220 16.31 10.83 5.93
CA GLN A 220 16.70 9.42 6.06
C GLN A 220 16.66 8.65 4.74
N LEU A 221 16.11 9.25 3.67
CA LEU A 221 16.19 8.70 2.31
C LEU A 221 17.56 8.95 1.69
N GLU A 222 18.32 9.92 2.21
CA GLU A 222 19.67 10.24 1.77
C GLU A 222 20.66 9.30 2.45
N CYS A 223 21.65 8.80 1.71
CA CYS A 223 22.76 8.06 2.31
C CYS A 223 23.63 9.06 3.09
N PRO A 224 23.92 8.83 4.38
CA PRO A 224 24.77 9.71 5.18
C PRO A 224 26.13 9.91 4.51
N ILE A 225 26.64 11.14 4.52
CA ILE A 225 27.92 11.50 3.89
C ILE A 225 29.07 10.62 4.40
N GLU A 226 29.04 10.25 5.68
CA GLU A 226 30.04 9.40 6.33
C GLU A 226 30.12 7.98 5.76
N HIS A 227 29.02 7.51 5.16
CA HIS A 227 28.88 6.15 4.62
C HIS A 227 29.16 6.12 3.09
N GLN A 228 29.37 7.29 2.47
CA GLN A 228 29.73 7.42 1.07
C GLN A 228 31.26 7.35 0.89
N PRO A 229 31.80 6.51 -0.01
CA PRO A 229 31.11 5.61 -0.95
C PRO A 229 30.97 4.15 -0.46
N ASN A 230 31.68 3.75 0.60
CA ASN A 230 31.99 2.34 0.84
C ASN A 230 30.83 1.49 1.39
N GLU A 231 29.87 2.07 2.11
CA GLU A 231 28.77 1.31 2.71
C GLU A 231 27.44 1.45 1.94
N CYS A 232 27.34 2.46 1.07
CA CYS A 232 26.18 2.73 0.22
C CYS A 232 26.40 2.35 -1.26
N ALA A 233 27.55 1.77 -1.61
CA ALA A 233 27.77 1.17 -2.92
C ALA A 233 27.05 -0.19 -3.01
N ALA A 234 26.49 -0.50 -4.18
CA ALA A 234 26.09 -1.87 -4.47
C ALA A 234 27.34 -2.74 -4.32
N VAL A 235 27.29 -3.76 -3.47
CA VAL A 235 28.33 -4.78 -3.43
C VAL A 235 28.51 -5.25 -4.88
N ASP A 236 29.73 -5.21 -5.40
CA ASP A 236 30.08 -5.81 -6.69
C ASP A 236 29.81 -7.32 -6.60
N GLU A 237 28.54 -7.71 -6.74
CA GLU A 237 28.18 -9.08 -7.05
C GLU A 237 28.42 -9.22 -8.55
N ASP A 238 29.46 -9.98 -8.89
CA ASP A 238 29.75 -10.41 -10.26
C ASP A 238 28.44 -10.90 -10.91
N TYR A 239 27.90 -10.08 -11.81
CA TYR A 239 26.76 -10.44 -12.64
C TYR A 239 27.22 -11.48 -13.65
N SER A 240 27.33 -12.73 -13.20
CA SER A 240 27.33 -13.89 -14.09
C SER A 240 25.90 -14.11 -14.58
N PHE A 241 25.61 -13.57 -15.76
CA PHE A 241 24.45 -14.02 -16.51
C PHE A 241 24.71 -15.47 -16.93
N ILE A 242 23.90 -16.39 -16.40
CA ILE A 242 23.81 -17.79 -16.83
C ILE A 242 23.29 -17.83 -18.27
#